data_AF-A0A938G4T7-F1
#
_entry.id   AF-A0A938G4T7-F1
#
_cell.length_a   1.000
_cell.length_b   1.000
_cell.length_c   1.000
_cell.angle_alpha   90.00
_cell.angle_beta   90.00
_cell.angle_gamma   90.00
#
_symmetry.space_group_name_H-M   'P 1'
#
loop_
_entity.id
_entity.type
_entity.pdbx_description
1 polymer ?
#
loop_
_entity_poly.entity_id
_entity_poly.type
_entity_poly.pdbx_seq_one_letter_code
_entity_poly.pdbx_strand_id
1 'polypeptide(L)'
;MLALDILRWPGVNQAFLFSFVLTTAMSLVVIPVGKRRKFDRKATWGEAMIAAAYIFLVLFLAFGVVPHQFIDHADKELGWRKDKLVYGPFDILKSDTVGGSFPI
;
A
#
# COMPACT_ATOMS: atom_id res chain seq x y z
N MET A 1 -20.71 -25.84 8.69
CA MET A 1 -19.37 -25.24 8.48
C MET A 1 -19.57 -23.74 8.52
N LEU A 2 -19.02 -23.04 9.52
CA LEU A 2 -19.07 -21.58 9.59
C LEU A 2 -18.23 -21.04 8.43
N ALA A 3 -18.90 -20.68 7.33
CA ALA A 3 -18.28 -19.97 6.21
C ALA A 3 -18.08 -18.50 6.62
N LEU A 4 -17.13 -18.28 7.54
CA LEU A 4 -16.56 -16.96 7.74
C LEU A 4 -15.73 -16.66 6.50
N ASP A 5 -16.36 -16.03 5.53
CA ASP A 5 -15.70 -15.52 4.34
C ASP A 5 -14.90 -14.28 4.76
N ILE A 6 -13.73 -14.51 5.36
CA ILE A 6 -12.77 -13.47 5.81
C ILE A 6 -12.50 -12.44 4.70
N LEU A 7 -12.63 -12.87 3.45
CA LEU A 7 -12.46 -12.10 2.25
C LEU A 7 -13.62 -11.13 1.93
N ARG A 8 -14.81 -11.37 2.48
CA ARG A 8 -16.00 -10.51 2.32
C ARG A 8 -16.35 -9.76 3.61
N TRP A 9 -15.43 -9.72 4.57
CA TRP A 9 -15.64 -9.02 5.83
C TRP A 9 -15.82 -7.51 5.59
N PRO A 10 -16.85 -6.87 6.18
CA PRO A 10 -17.04 -5.42 6.03
C PRO A 10 -15.86 -4.64 6.62
N GLY A 11 -15.05 -4.03 5.76
CA GLY A 11 -13.82 -3.32 6.13
C GLY A 11 -12.51 -4.01 5.73
N VAL A 12 -12.56 -5.15 5.03
CA VAL A 12 -11.38 -5.87 4.53
C VAL A 12 -11.34 -5.83 3.00
N ASN A 13 -10.64 -4.86 2.43
CA ASN A 13 -10.41 -4.82 0.99
C ASN A 13 -9.39 -5.89 0.59
N GLN A 14 -9.91 -7.01 0.07
CA GLN A 14 -9.11 -8.14 -0.41
C GLN A 14 -8.08 -7.71 -1.45
N ALA A 15 -8.47 -6.88 -2.42
CA ALA A 15 -7.60 -6.47 -3.52
C ALA A 15 -6.45 -5.57 -3.03
N PHE A 16 -6.75 -4.68 -2.07
CA PHE A 16 -5.73 -3.88 -1.39
C PHE A 16 -4.77 -4.75 -0.59
N LEU A 17 -5.28 -5.62 0.29
CA LEU A 17 -4.42 -6.47 1.13
C LEU A 17 -3.55 -7.41 0.29
N PHE A 18 -4.13 -8.04 -0.74
CA PHE A 18 -3.39 -8.92 -1.63
C PHE A 18 -2.30 -8.16 -2.37
N SER A 19 -2.63 -7.03 -3.01
CA SER A 19 -1.65 -6.24 -3.76
C SER A 19 -0.56 -5.68 -2.83
N PHE A 20 -0.90 -5.22 -1.64
CA PHE A 20 0.04 -4.72 -0.65
C PHE A 20 1.02 -5.82 -0.21
N VAL A 21 0.51 -6.96 0.26
CA VAL A 21 1.33 -8.09 0.74
C VAL A 21 2.18 -8.65 -0.39
N LEU A 22 1.62 -8.85 -1.59
CA LEU A 22 2.35 -9.35 -2.75
C LEU A 22 3.51 -8.42 -3.12
N THR A 23 3.24 -7.11 -3.20
CA THR A 23 4.26 -6.11 -3.55
C THR A 23 5.37 -6.06 -2.50
N THR A 24 5.02 -6.09 -1.21
CA THR A 24 6.00 -6.14 -0.13
C THR A 24 6.83 -7.42 -0.20
N ALA A 25 6.20 -8.58 -0.38
CA ALA A 25 6.89 -9.86 -0.47
C ALA A 25 7.88 -9.88 -1.65
N MET A 26 7.44 -9.44 -2.83
CA MET A 26 8.31 -9.34 -4.01
C MET A 26 9.48 -8.36 -3.77
N SER A 27 9.22 -7.20 -3.15
CA SER A 27 10.29 -6.25 -2.80
C SER A 27 11.32 -6.89 -1.87
N LEU A 28 10.87 -7.67 -0.88
CA LEU A 28 11.74 -8.33 0.09
C LEU A 28 12.55 -9.48 -0.52
N VAL A 29 12.07 -10.14 -1.58
CA VAL A 29 12.80 -11.21 -2.29
C VAL A 29 14.11 -10.71 -2.90
N VAL A 30 14.22 -9.43 -3.22
CA VAL A 30 15.47 -8.83 -3.73
C VAL A 30 16.62 -8.94 -2.72
N ILE A 31 16.32 -8.87 -1.42
CA ILE A 31 17.32 -8.92 -0.35
C ILE A 31 18.11 -10.24 -0.35
N PRO A 32 17.50 -11.44 -0.22
CA PRO A 32 18.24 -12.69 -0.24
C PRO A 32 18.94 -12.94 -1.58
N VAL A 33 18.38 -12.49 -2.70
CA VAL A 33 19.05 -12.59 -4.02
C VAL A 33 20.34 -11.76 -4.04
N GLY A 34 20.29 -10.52 -3.54
CA GLY A 34 21.45 -9.66 -3.39
C GLY A 34 22.51 -10.26 -2.47
N LYS A 35 22.09 -10.80 -1.31
CA LYS A 35 23.01 -11.42 -0.34
C LYS A 35 23.73 -12.68 -0.84
N ARG A 36 23.15 -13.40 -1.81
CA ARG A 36 23.74 -14.63 -2.38
C ARG A 36 24.72 -14.37 -3.53
N ARG A 37 24.76 -13.14 -4.08
CA ARG A 37 25.66 -12.81 -5.21
C ARG A 37 27.08 -12.57 -4.71
N LYS A 38 28.06 -13.17 -5.40
CA LYS A 38 29.49 -12.83 -5.25
C LYS A 38 29.73 -11.44 -5.84
N PHE A 39 30.56 -10.63 -5.19
CA PHE A 39 30.80 -9.22 -5.57
C PHE A 39 31.26 -9.06 -7.02
N ASP A 40 32.13 -9.94 -7.51
CA ASP A 40 32.70 -9.86 -8.88
C ASP A 40 31.87 -10.59 -9.95
N ARG A 41 30.69 -11.11 -9.59
CA ARG A 41 29.85 -11.85 -10.56
C ARG A 41 29.09 -10.87 -11.45
N LYS A 42 29.52 -10.76 -12.71
CA LYS A 42 28.76 -10.05 -13.75
C LYS A 42 27.45 -10.78 -14.05
N ALA A 43 26.37 -10.03 -14.19
CA ALA A 43 25.10 -10.58 -14.65
C ALA A 43 25.21 -10.96 -16.13
N THR A 44 24.64 -12.11 -16.49
CA THR A 44 24.47 -12.44 -17.91
C THR A 44 23.39 -11.54 -18.50
N TRP A 45 23.38 -11.39 -19.83
CA TRP A 45 22.34 -10.62 -20.52
C TRP A 45 20.93 -11.09 -20.16
N GLY A 46 20.70 -12.42 -20.16
CA GLY A 46 19.40 -13.00 -19.81
C GLY A 46 19.00 -12.72 -18.35
N GLU A 47 19.94 -12.83 -17.40
CA GLU A 47 19.67 -12.47 -16.00
C GLU A 47 19.34 -10.99 -15.83
N ALA A 48 20.01 -10.12 -16.59
CA ALA A 48 19.73 -8.69 -16.56
C ALA A 48 18.34 -8.37 -17.09
N MET A 49 17.90 -9.01 -18.18
CA MET A 49 16.56 -8.83 -18.73
C MET A 49 15.47 -9.30 -17.77
N ILE A 50 15.63 -10.48 -17.16
CA ILE A 50 14.68 -11.00 -16.16
C ILE A 50 14.61 -10.09 -14.94
N ALA A 51 15.77 -9.66 -14.43
CA ALA A 51 15.83 -8.74 -13.29
C ALA A 51 15.16 -7.40 -13.63
N ALA A 52 15.38 -6.85 -14.82
CA ALA A 52 14.75 -5.62 -15.26
C ALA A 52 13.22 -5.74 -15.33
N ALA A 53 12.71 -6.81 -15.97
CA ALA A 53 11.27 -7.08 -16.05
C ALA A 53 10.65 -7.27 -14.66
N TYR A 54 11.35 -7.99 -13.78
CA TYR A 54 10.92 -8.19 -12.40
C TYR A 54 10.83 -6.86 -11.62
N ILE A 55 11.88 -6.04 -11.66
CA ILE A 55 11.89 -4.75 -10.96
C ILE A 55 10.83 -3.81 -11.54
N PHE A 56 10.67 -3.79 -12.86
CA PHE A 56 9.59 -3.04 -13.50
C PHE A 56 8.22 -3.47 -12.98
N LEU A 57 7.96 -4.78 -12.91
CA LEU A 57 6.70 -5.31 -12.39
C LEU A 57 6.48 -4.90 -10.92
N VAL A 58 7.50 -5.00 -10.07
CA VAL A 58 7.42 -4.59 -8.66
C VAL A 58 7.09 -3.11 -8.54
N LEU A 59 7.76 -2.24 -9.31
CA LEU A 59 7.49 -0.81 -9.32
C LEU A 59 6.09 -0.49 -9.84
N PHE A 60 5.63 -1.19 -10.88
CA PHE A 60 4.27 -1.06 -11.40
C PHE A 60 3.23 -1.43 -10.33
N LEU A 61 3.44 -2.51 -9.57
CA LEU A 61 2.54 -2.86 -8.47
C LEU A 61 2.61 -1.83 -7.34
N ALA A 62 3.81 -1.40 -6.95
CA ALA A 62 4.03 -0.47 -5.84
C ALA A 62 3.47 0.93 -6.08
N PHE A 63 3.55 1.43 -7.32
CA PHE A 63 3.15 2.80 -7.65
C PHE A 63 1.89 2.91 -8.52
N GLY A 64 1.51 1.83 -9.21
CA GLY A 64 0.28 1.79 -10.01
C GLY A 64 -0.87 1.15 -9.24
N VAL A 65 -0.71 -0.11 -8.83
CA VAL A 65 -1.82 -0.93 -8.30
C VAL A 65 -2.10 -0.61 -6.83
N VAL A 66 -1.10 -0.67 -5.96
CA VAL A 66 -1.28 -0.50 -4.51
C VAL A 66 -1.89 0.87 -4.16
N PRO A 67 -1.42 2.01 -4.72
CA PRO A 67 -2.01 3.30 -4.40
C PRO A 67 -3.45 3.42 -4.87
N HIS A 68 -3.77 2.87 -6.04
CA HIS A 68 -5.15 2.83 -6.54
C HIS A 68 -6.06 2.02 -5.61
N GLN A 69 -5.64 0.82 -5.21
CA GLN A 69 -6.42 -0.03 -4.30
C GLN A 69 -6.54 0.56 -2.89
N PHE A 70 -5.52 1.28 -2.43
CA PHE A 70 -5.57 2.00 -1.15
C PHE A 70 -6.62 3.10 -1.16
N ILE A 71 -6.69 3.91 -2.23
CA ILE A 71 -7.71 4.97 -2.35
C ILE A 71 -9.11 4.35 -2.36
N ASP A 72 -9.31 3.27 -3.10
CA ASP A 72 -10.58 2.54 -3.14
C ASP A 72 -11.00 2.00 -1.77
N HIS A 73 -10.06 1.45 -1.00
CA HIS A 73 -10.28 1.01 0.38
C HIS A 73 -10.62 2.20 1.31
N ALA A 74 -9.85 3.28 1.22
CA ALA A 74 -10.03 4.47 2.05
C ALA A 74 -11.41 5.11 1.84
N ASP A 75 -11.86 5.22 0.60
CA ASP A 75 -13.13 5.88 0.28
C ASP A 75 -14.34 4.98 0.57
N LYS A 76 -14.32 3.73 0.10
CA LYS A 76 -15.49 2.83 0.16
C LYS A 76 -15.68 2.15 1.50
N GLU A 77 -14.58 1.78 2.18
CA GLU A 77 -14.65 0.96 3.40
C GLU A 77 -14.38 1.77 4.66
N LEU A 78 -13.39 2.66 4.64
CA LEU A 78 -13.04 3.48 5.80
C LEU A 78 -13.83 4.80 5.87
N GLY A 79 -14.51 5.19 4.78
CA GLY A 79 -15.25 6.45 4.70
C GLY A 79 -14.35 7.67 4.87
N TRP A 80 -13.06 7.54 4.56
CA TRP A 80 -12.07 8.61 4.64
C TRP A 80 -12.29 9.58 3.48
N ARG A 81 -13.23 10.49 3.70
CA ARG A 81 -13.58 11.51 2.73
C ARG A 81 -12.89 12.82 3.04
N LYS A 82 -12.61 13.60 1.99
CA LYS A 82 -11.94 14.92 2.10
C LYS A 82 -12.74 15.94 2.94
N ASP A 83 -14.05 15.76 3.07
CA ASP A 83 -14.92 16.60 3.91
C ASP A 83 -14.90 16.24 5.40
N LYS A 84 -14.28 15.12 5.78
CA LYS A 84 -14.16 14.67 7.17
C LYS A 84 -12.75 14.93 7.69
N LEU A 85 -12.43 16.21 7.84
CA LEU A 85 -11.16 16.63 8.45
C LEU A 85 -11.11 16.17 9.91
N VAL A 86 -9.99 15.55 10.27
CA VAL A 86 -9.71 15.13 11.65
C VAL A 86 -9.06 16.31 12.38
N TYR A 87 -9.78 16.92 13.32
CA TYR A 87 -9.33 18.10 14.07
C TYR A 87 -8.47 17.78 15.31
N GLY A 88 -7.84 16.59 15.33
CA GLY A 88 -7.06 16.11 16.46
C GLY A 88 -7.92 15.60 17.63
N PRO A 89 -7.29 15.18 18.74
CA PRO A 89 -8.00 14.71 19.92
C PRO A 89 -8.92 15.80 20.47
N PHE A 90 -10.18 15.45 20.73
CA PHE A 90 -11.23 16.36 21.25
C PHE A 90 -11.52 17.59 20.37
N ASP A 91 -11.31 17.47 19.05
CA ASP A 91 -11.52 18.57 18.10
C ASP A 91 -10.71 19.84 18.43
N ILE A 92 -9.55 19.66 19.07
CA ILE A 92 -8.76 20.79 19.55
C ILE A 92 -8.44 21.74 18.39
N LEU A 93 -8.07 21.24 17.21
CA LEU A 93 -7.70 22.03 16.03
C LEU A 93 -8.89 22.54 15.21
N LYS A 94 -10.12 22.43 15.71
CA LYS A 94 -11.31 22.86 14.97
C LYS A 94 -11.40 24.38 14.99
N SER A 95 -11.47 24.97 13.79
CA SER A 95 -11.58 26.43 13.58
C SER A 95 -12.81 27.01 14.28
N ASP A 96 -12.67 28.22 14.83
CA ASP A 96 -13.77 29.02 15.37
C ASP A 96 -14.87 29.30 14.33
N THR A 97 -14.53 29.41 13.05
CA THR A 97 -15.48 29.59 11.94
C THR A 97 -16.41 28.40 11.72
N VAL A 98 -15.98 27.19 12.14
CA VAL A 98 -16.73 25.93 12.04
C VAL A 98 -17.27 25.48 13.41
N GLY A 99 -17.23 26.38 14.41
CA GLY A 99 -17.73 26.14 15.77
C GLY A 99 -16.76 25.39 16.68
N GLY A 100 -15.45 25.56 16.47
CA GLY A 100 -14.39 25.10 17.37
C GLY A 100 -13.75 26.24 18.17
N SER A 101 -12.59 25.98 18.77
CA SER A 101 -11.88 26.93 19.66
C SER A 101 -10.53 27.40 19.08
N PHE A 102 -10.10 26.88 17.93
CA PHE A 102 -8.82 27.25 17.32
C PHE A 102 -8.96 28.55 16.50
N PRO A 103 -8.11 29.56 16.76
CA PRO A 103 -8.13 30.81 16.02
C PRO A 103 -7.45 30.64 14.65
N ILE A 104 -8.25 30.28 13.64
CA ILE A 104 -7.86 30.20 12.21
C ILE A 104 -9.09 30.39 11.32
#